data_AF-A0A1X0N1G1-F1
#
_entry.id   AF-A0A1X0N1G1-F1
#
_cell.length_a   1.000
_cell.length_b   1.000
_cell.length_c   1.000
_cell.angle_alpha   90.00
_cell.angle_beta   90.00
_cell.angle_gamma   90.00
#
_symmetry.space_group_name_H-M   'P 1'
#
loop_
_entity.id
_entity.type
_entity.pdbx_description
1 polymer ?
#
loop_
_entity_poly.entity_id
_entity_poly.type
_entity_poly.pdbx_seq_one_letter_code
_entity_poly.pdbx_strand_id
1 'polypeptide(L)'
;MESKHPVFLAFQGGGAKGVVHAGALLAINDLDLDIKGVAGTSAGSMIAALIAAGYTGEELVDPENKTHLFQTVTPRFGIYRATDIFSKKAWRILTIGRALPARLRGVKDRFLRIFGPYLTRLPEGPWPLFGLLFFLGLLATCPTIAQVVAIISTIGVLAVGAAIRWISQGISTVEAVRRLIDGAIRIKLGVDKHNITFRDLKNHGGLPLKIISTNILGECLELFCFERTPDTPVADAVAASICLPVIFRPWELKFRRGTENLDRYVSGRFFDGGLMSNLPAWPFDEERLIFPGTTTIALGISPEVVSGPLKPKHWLGSIINAIVSGTGEIHTRAVGRIIKIPLRCRLNLLEFDAPINKIYDEVRRSRHQVTHQLRKELTTYPALIDDATQVLHAGVTAQLAVYQGRWFSEPLTDHTIRVAIAAQRSGAMNSLSLVSGAGFSDQHPDNRITLPLSGSAAGIAWAEGAVAAALPWDDDMALHALDRMWEPVKWFMCFRLTPRTGIPIAKVLTPRPKAPFLGKVHGEMAKIRPIVIIIDGTMPFDDCLEHAYEDILECLERIQESAVEYLRQRDLDFILQGSNSWL
;
A
#
# COMPACT_ATOMS: atom_id res chain seq x y z
N MET A 1 -17.76 -27.80 -5.77
CA MET A 1 -16.62 -27.19 -5.05
C MET A 1 -16.72 -25.69 -5.31
N GLU A 2 -16.95 -24.87 -4.28
CA GLU A 2 -16.83 -23.42 -4.44
C GLU A 2 -15.42 -23.11 -4.96
N SER A 3 -15.32 -22.33 -6.03
CA SER A 3 -14.04 -21.91 -6.59
C SER A 3 -13.35 -20.99 -5.59
N LYS A 4 -12.13 -21.34 -5.17
CA LYS A 4 -11.31 -20.51 -4.29
C LYS A 4 -11.12 -19.12 -4.90
N HIS A 5 -11.20 -18.07 -4.08
CA HIS A 5 -11.05 -16.69 -4.57
C HIS A 5 -9.58 -16.43 -4.95
N PRO A 6 -9.27 -16.10 -6.23
CA PRO A 6 -7.90 -15.92 -6.69
C PRO A 6 -7.33 -14.57 -6.19
N VAL A 7 -6.09 -14.60 -5.70
CA VAL A 7 -5.40 -13.41 -5.17
C VAL A 7 -3.95 -13.31 -5.59
N PHE A 8 -3.48 -12.08 -5.79
CA PHE A 8 -2.05 -11.74 -5.81
C PHE A 8 -1.64 -11.16 -4.47
N LEU A 9 -0.45 -11.48 -3.97
CA LEU A 9 0.04 -10.94 -2.70
C LEU A 9 1.23 -10.01 -2.94
N ALA A 10 1.23 -8.84 -2.31
CA ALA A 10 2.35 -7.91 -2.33
C ALA A 10 2.79 -7.58 -0.89
N PHE A 11 4.05 -7.85 -0.57
CA PHE A 11 4.61 -7.71 0.78
C PHE A 11 5.59 -6.53 0.86
N GLN A 12 5.31 -5.58 1.75
CA GLN A 12 6.18 -4.42 1.98
C GLN A 12 7.47 -4.79 2.74
N GLY A 13 8.54 -4.01 2.53
CA GLY A 13 9.71 -4.04 3.38
C GLY A 13 9.43 -3.58 4.82
N GLY A 14 10.18 -4.09 5.79
CA GLY A 14 9.92 -3.81 7.21
C GLY A 14 11.05 -4.09 8.22
N GLY A 15 12.19 -4.63 7.79
CA GLY A 15 13.21 -5.14 8.70
C GLY A 15 12.65 -6.21 9.65
N ALA A 16 12.95 -6.09 10.95
CA ALA A 16 12.46 -7.02 11.98
C ALA A 16 10.92 -7.05 12.09
N LYS A 17 10.22 -5.99 11.65
CA LYS A 17 8.76 -5.97 11.62
C LYS A 17 8.18 -6.97 10.62
N GLY A 18 8.97 -7.49 9.67
CA GLY A 18 8.52 -8.44 8.66
C GLY A 18 7.83 -9.69 9.20
N VAL A 19 7.97 -9.99 10.50
CA VAL A 19 7.26 -11.12 11.13
C VAL A 19 5.73 -11.02 11.05
N VAL A 20 5.16 -9.81 10.98
CA VAL A 20 3.70 -9.68 10.86
C VAL A 20 3.17 -10.22 9.52
N HIS A 21 4.02 -10.34 8.50
CA HIS A 21 3.68 -10.97 7.23
C HIS A 21 3.40 -12.48 7.39
N ALA A 22 4.04 -13.15 8.34
CA ALA A 22 3.71 -14.56 8.66
C ALA A 22 2.28 -14.68 9.21
N GLY A 23 1.88 -13.75 10.09
CA GLY A 23 0.49 -13.68 10.57
C GLY A 23 -0.51 -13.37 9.46
N ALA A 24 -0.13 -12.51 8.51
CA ALA A 24 -0.97 -12.25 7.34
C ALA A 24 -1.12 -13.48 6.43
N LEU A 25 -0.04 -14.24 6.24
CA LEU A 25 -0.07 -15.49 5.47
C LEU A 25 -0.94 -16.55 6.14
N LEU A 26 -0.86 -16.71 7.48
CA LEU A 26 -1.77 -17.57 8.23
C LEU A 26 -3.24 -17.20 7.95
N ALA A 27 -3.59 -15.93 8.00
CA ALA A 27 -4.95 -15.47 7.71
C ALA A 27 -5.38 -15.77 6.26
N ILE A 28 -4.47 -15.63 5.29
CA ILE A 28 -4.73 -15.96 3.88
C ILE A 28 -4.95 -17.46 3.71
N ASN A 29 -4.18 -18.30 4.40
CA ASN A 29 -4.35 -19.75 4.39
C ASN A 29 -5.64 -20.19 5.10
N ASP A 30 -6.00 -19.57 6.23
CA ASP A 30 -7.25 -19.83 6.96
C ASP A 30 -8.50 -19.56 6.12
N LEU A 31 -8.44 -18.55 5.26
CA LEU A 31 -9.51 -18.16 4.35
C LEU A 31 -9.50 -18.96 3.04
N ASP A 32 -8.58 -19.93 2.90
CA ASP A 32 -8.41 -20.79 1.74
C ASP A 32 -8.33 -20.03 0.40
N LEU A 33 -7.64 -18.87 0.40
CA LEU A 33 -7.48 -18.04 -0.79
C LEU A 33 -6.47 -18.67 -1.78
N ASP A 34 -6.77 -18.59 -3.08
CA ASP A 34 -5.96 -19.17 -4.14
C ASP A 34 -4.89 -18.17 -4.62
N ILE A 35 -3.65 -18.37 -4.15
CA ILE A 35 -2.54 -17.46 -4.42
C ILE A 35 -2.04 -17.69 -5.86
N LYS A 36 -2.23 -16.71 -6.74
CA LYS A 36 -1.80 -16.74 -8.15
C LYS A 36 -0.41 -16.17 -8.40
N GLY A 37 0.13 -15.42 -7.44
CA GLY A 37 1.46 -14.81 -7.56
C GLY A 37 1.80 -13.95 -6.35
N VAL A 38 3.09 -13.78 -6.11
CA VAL A 38 3.62 -13.08 -4.94
C VAL A 38 4.73 -12.11 -5.30
N ALA A 39 4.70 -10.94 -4.68
CA ALA A 39 5.67 -9.88 -4.88
C ALA A 39 6.18 -9.40 -3.53
N GLY A 40 7.45 -9.02 -3.45
CA GLY A 40 8.03 -8.57 -2.21
C GLY A 40 9.26 -7.67 -2.35
N THR A 41 9.40 -6.78 -1.39
CA THR A 41 10.58 -5.90 -1.24
C THR A 41 11.20 -6.10 0.14
N SER A 42 12.53 -6.11 0.24
CA SER A 42 13.26 -6.23 1.51
C SER A 42 12.79 -7.45 2.31
N ALA A 43 12.46 -7.31 3.59
CA ALA A 43 11.90 -8.40 4.39
C ALA A 43 10.67 -9.07 3.74
N GLY A 44 9.86 -8.33 2.98
CA GLY A 44 8.75 -8.88 2.20
C GLY A 44 9.20 -9.80 1.05
N SER A 45 10.38 -9.55 0.45
CA SER A 45 10.93 -10.42 -0.61
C SER A 45 11.32 -11.81 -0.09
N MET A 46 11.79 -11.90 1.16
CA MET A 46 12.09 -13.18 1.81
C MET A 46 10.81 -14.01 1.97
N ILE A 47 9.75 -13.39 2.49
CA ILE A 47 8.45 -14.05 2.67
C ILE A 47 7.85 -14.43 1.33
N ALA A 48 7.87 -13.53 0.34
CA ALA A 48 7.38 -13.82 -1.01
C ALA A 48 8.13 -14.99 -1.65
N ALA A 49 9.46 -15.07 -1.53
CA ALA A 49 10.24 -16.16 -2.08
C ALA A 49 9.91 -17.53 -1.45
N LEU A 50 9.67 -17.55 -0.12
CA LEU A 50 9.25 -18.76 0.57
C LEU A 50 7.83 -19.18 0.15
N ILE A 51 6.88 -18.24 0.08
CA ILE A 51 5.52 -18.54 -0.39
C ILE A 51 5.55 -19.05 -1.83
N ALA A 52 6.38 -18.46 -2.70
CA ALA A 52 6.51 -18.89 -4.08
C ALA A 52 7.04 -20.32 -4.19
N ALA A 53 7.87 -20.78 -3.25
CA ALA A 53 8.32 -22.16 -3.16
C ALA A 53 7.28 -23.11 -2.53
N GLY A 54 6.15 -22.59 -2.03
CA GLY A 54 5.05 -23.36 -1.45
C GLY A 54 5.00 -23.41 0.07
N TYR A 55 5.77 -22.58 0.78
CA TYR A 55 5.67 -22.50 2.25
C TYR A 55 4.34 -21.90 2.70
N THR A 56 3.72 -22.54 3.70
CA THR A 56 2.49 -22.07 4.37
C THR A 56 2.81 -21.19 5.58
N GLY A 57 1.81 -20.45 6.06
CA GLY A 57 1.93 -19.61 7.27
C GLY A 57 2.39 -20.40 8.48
N GLU A 58 1.87 -21.61 8.68
CA GLU A 58 2.21 -22.49 9.81
C GLU A 58 3.66 -22.95 9.75
N GLU A 59 4.18 -23.25 8.55
CA GLU A 59 5.58 -23.63 8.37
C GLU A 59 6.54 -22.46 8.62
N LEU A 60 6.09 -21.22 8.40
CA LEU A 60 6.88 -20.03 8.72
C LEU A 60 6.91 -19.79 10.22
N VAL A 61 5.74 -19.61 10.84
CA VAL A 61 5.57 -19.39 12.27
C VAL A 61 4.21 -19.91 12.69
N ASP A 62 4.21 -20.92 13.56
CA ASP A 62 3.01 -21.40 14.25
C ASP A 62 3.03 -20.94 15.71
N PRO A 63 2.23 -19.91 16.07
CA PRO A 63 2.18 -19.41 17.43
C PRO A 63 1.48 -20.37 18.42
N GLU A 64 0.67 -21.32 17.93
CA GLU A 64 -0.10 -22.23 18.77
C GLU A 64 0.75 -23.45 19.18
N ASN A 65 1.40 -24.10 18.21
CA ASN A 65 2.35 -25.18 18.50
C ASN A 65 3.75 -24.67 18.89
N LYS A 66 3.95 -23.35 18.88
CA LYS A 66 5.22 -22.67 19.17
C LYS A 66 6.38 -23.17 18.30
N THR A 67 6.07 -23.50 17.04
CA THR A 67 7.07 -23.89 16.04
C THR A 67 7.32 -22.75 15.06
N HIS A 68 8.51 -22.70 14.48
CA HIS A 68 8.84 -21.70 13.46
C HIS A 68 10.01 -22.17 12.62
N LEU A 69 10.18 -21.55 11.45
CA LEU A 69 11.24 -21.89 10.49
C LEU A 69 12.65 -21.86 11.12
N PHE A 70 12.88 -21.00 12.12
CA PHE A 70 14.17 -20.92 12.81
C PHE A 70 14.49 -22.10 13.74
N GLN A 71 13.51 -22.95 14.05
CA GLN A 71 13.73 -24.19 14.79
C GLN A 71 13.91 -25.40 13.86
N THR A 72 13.30 -25.38 12.67
CA THR A 72 13.21 -26.54 11.80
C THR A 72 14.27 -26.54 10.69
N VAL A 73 14.34 -25.45 9.93
CA VAL A 73 15.16 -25.37 8.71
C VAL A 73 16.46 -24.63 8.96
N THR A 74 16.43 -23.51 9.70
CA THR A 74 17.62 -22.66 9.85
C THR A 74 18.78 -23.29 10.62
N PRO A 75 18.58 -24.23 11.59
CA PRO A 75 19.70 -24.88 12.27
C PRO A 75 20.58 -25.68 11.32
N ARG A 76 20.00 -26.24 10.24
CA ARG A 76 20.75 -26.94 9.18
C ARG A 76 21.76 -26.04 8.45
N PHE A 77 21.60 -24.72 8.57
CA PHE A 77 22.45 -23.71 7.96
C PHE A 77 23.24 -22.89 9.00
N GLY A 78 23.27 -23.34 10.26
CA GLY A 78 24.04 -22.71 11.33
C GLY A 78 23.45 -21.39 11.86
N ILE A 79 22.16 -21.15 11.62
CA ILE A 79 21.42 -19.98 12.11
C ILE A 79 20.45 -20.46 13.19
N TYR A 80 20.66 -20.04 14.44
CA TYR A 80 19.84 -20.44 15.58
C TYR A 80 18.98 -19.29 16.10
N ARG A 81 19.38 -18.04 15.82
CA ARG A 81 18.67 -16.82 16.19
C ARG A 81 18.64 -15.84 15.03
N ALA A 82 17.63 -14.97 14.98
CA ALA A 82 17.57 -13.89 13.99
C ALA A 82 18.80 -12.96 14.04
N THR A 83 19.45 -12.84 15.21
CA THR A 83 20.70 -12.08 15.37
C THR A 83 21.89 -12.68 14.63
N ASP A 84 21.88 -13.98 14.34
CA ASP A 84 23.01 -14.69 13.69
C ASP A 84 23.15 -14.30 12.21
N ILE A 85 22.13 -13.63 11.65
CA ILE A 85 22.18 -12.99 10.34
C ILE A 85 23.21 -11.85 10.31
N PHE A 86 23.46 -11.22 11.46
CA PHE A 86 24.44 -10.15 11.60
C PHE A 86 25.78 -10.70 12.06
N SER A 87 26.88 -10.12 11.56
CA SER A 87 28.20 -10.44 12.11
C SER A 87 28.27 -10.06 13.61
N LYS A 88 29.00 -10.83 14.43
CA LYS A 88 29.13 -10.55 15.88
C LYS A 88 29.59 -9.11 16.18
N LYS A 89 30.46 -8.55 15.31
CA LYS A 89 30.93 -7.16 15.39
C LYS A 89 29.83 -6.17 15.01
N ALA A 90 29.09 -6.44 13.93
CA ALA A 90 27.98 -5.61 13.49
C ALA A 90 26.87 -5.52 14.52
N TRP A 91 26.48 -6.67 15.09
CA TRP A 91 25.43 -6.73 16.10
C TRP A 91 25.79 -5.89 17.34
N ARG A 92 27.03 -6.01 17.85
CA ARG A 92 27.50 -5.18 18.97
C ARG A 92 27.38 -3.68 18.69
N ILE A 93 27.72 -3.25 17.47
CA ILE A 93 27.66 -1.83 17.09
C ILE A 93 26.21 -1.35 16.94
N LEU A 94 25.33 -2.17 16.37
CA LEU A 94 23.90 -1.88 16.32
C LEU A 94 23.30 -1.79 17.73
N THR A 95 23.67 -2.69 18.63
CA THR A 95 23.25 -2.65 20.05
C THR A 95 23.77 -1.39 20.75
N ILE A 96 25.03 -1.01 20.55
CA ILE A 96 25.61 0.23 21.11
C ILE A 96 24.91 1.46 20.52
N GLY A 97 24.65 1.49 19.21
CA GLY A 97 23.91 2.57 18.55
C GLY A 97 22.47 2.71 19.04
N ARG A 98 21.80 1.59 19.37
CA ARG A 98 20.47 1.56 20.01
C ARG A 98 20.53 2.00 21.48
N ALA A 99 21.59 1.64 22.20
CA ALA A 99 21.78 1.93 23.63
C ALA A 99 22.39 3.30 23.91
N LEU A 100 22.86 4.04 22.88
CA LEU A 100 23.48 5.34 23.04
C LEU A 100 22.50 6.30 23.75
N PRO A 101 22.74 6.64 25.03
CA PRO A 101 21.71 7.26 25.84
C PRO A 101 21.40 8.67 25.34
N ALA A 102 20.15 9.11 25.53
CA ALA A 102 19.74 10.50 25.35
C ALA A 102 20.62 11.50 26.15
N ARG A 103 21.41 11.03 27.14
CA ARG A 103 22.44 11.80 27.85
C ARG A 103 23.61 12.26 26.97
N LEU A 104 24.05 11.49 25.96
CA LEU A 104 25.06 11.95 24.98
C LEU A 104 24.47 13.05 24.07
N ARG A 105 23.16 13.00 23.82
CA ARG A 105 22.38 14.09 23.21
C ARG A 105 22.37 15.32 24.09
N GLY A 106 22.19 15.15 25.40
CA GLY A 106 22.34 16.20 26.40
C GLY A 106 23.76 16.77 26.49
N VAL A 107 24.81 15.99 26.18
CA VAL A 107 26.19 16.51 26.06
C VAL A 107 26.34 17.31 24.76
N LYS A 108 25.81 16.84 23.63
CA LYS A 108 25.81 17.58 22.37
C LYS A 108 24.99 18.88 22.46
N ASP A 109 23.81 18.86 23.08
CA ASP A 109 22.95 20.03 23.29
C ASP A 109 23.51 20.96 24.36
N ARG A 110 24.15 20.43 25.42
CA ARG A 110 24.86 21.24 26.42
C ARG A 110 26.13 21.85 25.83
N PHE A 111 26.85 21.13 24.97
CA PHE A 111 27.99 21.64 24.20
C PHE A 111 27.53 22.68 23.17
N LEU A 112 26.43 22.47 22.45
CA LEU A 112 25.82 23.46 21.55
C LEU A 112 25.15 24.63 22.30
N ARG A 113 24.69 24.48 23.54
CA ARG A 113 24.21 25.62 24.36
C ARG A 113 25.35 26.42 24.99
N ILE A 114 26.42 25.74 25.40
CA ILE A 114 27.59 26.38 26.03
C ILE A 114 28.46 27.02 24.94
N PHE A 115 28.75 26.30 23.86
CA PHE A 115 29.63 26.73 22.77
C PHE A 115 28.88 27.22 21.54
N GLY A 116 27.62 26.87 21.30
CA GLY A 116 26.89 27.34 20.11
C GLY A 116 26.68 28.85 20.06
N PRO A 117 26.35 29.57 21.17
CA PRO A 117 26.33 31.03 21.18
C PRO A 117 27.70 31.65 20.95
N TYR A 118 28.80 30.91 21.21
CA TYR A 118 30.15 31.33 20.87
C TYR A 118 30.44 31.04 19.40
N LEU A 119 30.16 29.83 18.90
CA LEU A 119 30.36 29.42 17.50
C LEU A 119 29.55 30.26 16.50
N THR A 120 28.34 30.70 16.85
CA THR A 120 27.51 31.56 16.00
C THR A 120 27.78 33.05 16.19
N ARG A 121 28.57 33.43 17.20
CA ARG A 121 29.10 34.80 17.40
C ARG A 121 30.56 34.93 16.98
N LEU A 122 31.21 33.85 16.57
CA LEU A 122 32.47 33.94 15.86
C LEU A 122 32.15 34.67 14.55
N PRO A 123 32.62 35.91 14.31
CA PRO A 123 32.51 36.56 13.01
C PRO A 123 33.00 35.62 11.91
N GLU A 124 32.59 35.79 10.65
CA GLU A 124 33.18 35.08 9.50
C GLU A 124 34.66 35.45 9.24
N GLY A 125 35.45 35.66 10.30
CA GLY A 125 36.87 35.84 10.28
C GLY A 125 37.61 34.51 10.14
N PRO A 126 38.93 34.57 9.92
CA PRO A 126 39.72 33.40 9.54
C PRO A 126 40.10 32.59 10.79
N TRP A 127 39.11 32.05 11.52
CA TRP A 127 39.31 31.12 12.64
C TRP A 127 40.24 29.94 12.35
N PRO A 128 40.22 29.30 11.16
CA PRO A 128 41.24 28.32 10.82
C PRO A 128 42.66 28.91 10.79
N LEU A 129 42.82 30.19 10.43
CA LEU A 129 44.11 30.89 10.45
C LEU A 129 44.56 31.20 11.88
N PHE A 130 43.65 31.59 12.77
CA PHE A 130 43.97 31.77 14.20
C PHE A 130 44.28 30.45 14.90
N GLY A 131 43.55 29.37 14.58
CA GLY A 131 43.86 28.02 15.05
C GLY A 131 45.22 27.52 14.54
N LEU A 132 45.55 27.82 13.28
CA LEU A 132 46.85 27.54 12.67
C LEU A 132 47.98 28.36 13.31
N LEU A 133 47.77 29.66 13.55
CA LEU A 133 48.75 30.52 14.22
C LEU A 133 48.95 30.13 15.69
N PHE A 134 47.90 29.74 16.40
CA PHE A 134 48.00 29.19 17.76
C PHE A 134 48.79 27.88 17.77
N PHE A 135 48.51 26.97 16.83
CA PHE A 135 49.26 25.73 16.66
C PHE A 135 50.74 25.96 16.31
N LEU A 136 51.03 26.92 15.41
CA LEU A 136 52.39 27.34 15.07
C LEU A 136 53.11 28.00 16.26
N GLY A 137 52.41 28.80 17.07
CA GLY A 137 52.91 29.39 18.30
C GLY A 137 53.21 28.35 19.38
N LEU A 138 52.37 27.32 19.50
CA LEU A 138 52.59 26.17 20.38
C LEU A 138 53.79 25.32 19.91
N LEU A 139 53.98 25.18 18.59
CA LEU A 139 55.15 24.56 17.97
C LEU A 139 56.45 25.33 18.28
N ALA A 140 56.38 26.66 18.32
CA ALA A 140 57.53 27.53 18.62
C ALA A 140 57.87 27.58 20.13
N THR A 141 56.88 27.48 21.01
CA THR A 141 57.06 27.65 22.47
C THR A 141 57.20 26.32 23.23
N CYS A 142 56.53 25.25 22.77
CA CYS A 142 56.49 23.93 23.40
C CYS A 142 56.41 22.83 22.33
N PRO A 143 57.51 22.56 21.60
CA PRO A 143 57.50 21.69 20.41
C PRO A 143 57.05 20.25 20.71
N THR A 144 57.34 19.73 21.89
CA THR A 144 56.92 18.38 22.32
C THR A 144 55.40 18.25 22.48
N ILE A 145 54.74 19.23 23.08
CA ILE A 145 53.28 19.23 23.28
C ILE A 145 52.57 19.40 21.93
N ALA A 146 53.05 20.31 21.08
CA ALA A 146 52.48 20.53 19.76
C ALA A 146 52.58 19.28 18.86
N GLN A 147 53.72 18.57 18.90
CA GLN A 147 53.90 17.31 18.18
C GLN A 147 52.93 16.22 18.68
N VAL A 148 52.74 16.08 20.00
CA VAL A 148 51.78 15.12 20.56
C VAL A 148 50.35 15.42 20.12
N VAL A 149 49.93 16.70 20.18
CA VAL A 149 48.59 17.12 19.73
C VAL A 149 48.39 16.87 18.23
N ALA A 150 49.41 17.14 17.40
CA ALA A 150 49.39 16.89 15.97
C ALA A 150 49.29 15.40 15.61
N ILE A 151 50.01 14.55 16.35
CA ILE A 151 49.97 13.10 16.18
C ILE A 151 48.58 12.58 16.57
N ILE A 152 48.04 13.01 17.72
CA ILE A 152 46.71 12.60 18.19
C ILE A 152 45.61 13.06 17.23
N SER A 153 45.69 14.30 16.71
CA SER A 153 44.70 14.82 15.77
C SER A 153 44.77 14.10 14.41
N THR A 154 45.97 13.80 13.91
CA THR A 154 46.17 13.05 12.67
C THR A 154 45.67 11.62 12.81
N ILE A 155 45.98 10.93 13.92
CA ILE A 155 45.42 9.61 14.25
C ILE A 155 43.90 9.70 14.32
N GLY A 156 43.35 10.75 14.92
CA GLY A 156 41.91 10.99 14.98
C GLY A 156 41.27 11.13 13.60
N VAL A 157 41.85 11.94 12.71
CA VAL A 157 41.36 12.12 11.33
C VAL A 157 41.46 10.82 10.53
N LEU A 158 42.57 10.10 10.63
CA LEU A 158 42.75 8.81 9.96
C LEU A 158 41.76 7.76 10.50
N ALA A 159 41.54 7.71 11.82
CA ALA A 159 40.56 6.83 12.43
C ALA A 159 39.13 7.16 12.00
N VAL A 160 38.78 8.45 11.92
CA VAL A 160 37.47 8.90 11.40
C VAL A 160 37.34 8.57 9.92
N GLY A 161 38.36 8.80 9.10
CA GLY A 161 38.37 8.44 7.68
C GLY A 161 38.23 6.95 7.45
N ALA A 162 38.94 6.12 8.23
CA ALA A 162 38.81 4.67 8.22
C ALA A 162 37.42 4.21 8.66
N ALA A 163 36.85 4.84 9.70
CA ALA A 163 35.49 4.55 10.15
C ALA A 163 34.44 4.91 9.09
N ILE A 164 34.56 6.08 8.43
CA ILE A 164 33.67 6.50 7.34
C ILE A 164 33.77 5.52 6.16
N ARG A 165 34.99 5.16 5.75
CA ARG A 165 35.22 4.20 4.66
C ARG A 165 34.67 2.81 5.00
N TRP A 166 34.77 2.39 6.25
CA TRP A 166 34.24 1.11 6.69
C TRP A 166 32.71 1.11 6.73
N ILE A 167 32.10 2.17 7.27
CA ILE A 167 30.63 2.35 7.31
C ILE A 167 30.05 2.45 5.89
N SER A 168 30.73 3.11 4.96
CA SER A 168 30.28 3.22 3.57
C SER A 168 30.34 1.90 2.80
N GLN A 169 31.14 0.93 3.27
CA GLN A 169 31.22 -0.41 2.70
C GLN A 169 30.21 -1.40 3.32
N GLY A 170 29.47 -1.00 4.34
CA GLY A 170 28.51 -1.83 5.07
C GLY A 170 29.13 -2.58 6.26
N ILE A 171 28.42 -2.57 7.39
CA ILE A 171 28.90 -3.12 8.67
C ILE A 171 28.80 -4.66 8.69
N SER A 172 27.82 -5.23 7.99
CA SER A 172 27.57 -6.66 7.87
C SER A 172 27.35 -7.07 6.41
N THR A 173 27.25 -8.37 6.18
CA THR A 173 26.98 -8.96 4.87
C THR A 173 25.68 -9.78 4.92
N VAL A 174 25.15 -10.19 3.76
CA VAL A 174 23.83 -10.84 3.62
C VAL A 174 23.90 -12.33 3.23
N GLU A 175 25.10 -12.92 3.15
CA GLU A 175 25.29 -14.30 2.67
C GLU A 175 24.64 -15.33 3.60
N ALA A 176 24.51 -15.04 4.89
CA ALA A 176 23.78 -15.89 5.82
C ALA A 176 22.29 -16.00 5.41
N VAL A 177 21.66 -14.88 5.07
CA VAL A 177 20.28 -14.85 4.58
C VAL A 177 20.16 -15.53 3.22
N ARG A 178 21.07 -15.22 2.30
CA ARG A 178 21.11 -15.86 0.97
C ARG A 178 21.17 -17.38 1.08
N ARG A 179 22.10 -17.93 1.87
CA ARG A 179 22.24 -19.38 2.07
C ARG A 179 21.00 -20.00 2.70
N LEU A 180 20.38 -19.30 3.65
CA LEU A 180 19.15 -19.75 4.26
C LEU A 180 18.00 -19.84 3.26
N ILE A 181 17.80 -18.79 2.45
CA ILE A 181 16.71 -18.74 1.47
C ILE A 181 16.92 -19.78 0.38
N ASP A 182 18.13 -19.90 -0.18
CA ASP A 182 18.46 -20.95 -1.16
C ASP A 182 18.18 -22.34 -0.60
N GLY A 183 18.64 -22.59 0.63
CA GLY A 183 18.45 -23.85 1.33
C GLY A 183 16.99 -24.17 1.62
N ALA A 184 16.20 -23.19 2.06
CA ALA A 184 14.78 -23.35 2.35
C ALA A 184 13.99 -23.68 1.07
N ILE A 185 14.17 -22.87 0.00
CA ILE A 185 13.52 -23.11 -1.29
C ILE A 185 13.88 -24.51 -1.82
N ARG A 186 15.16 -24.86 -1.78
CA ARG A 186 15.67 -26.17 -2.21
C ARG A 186 14.98 -27.33 -1.47
N ILE A 187 14.91 -27.24 -0.14
CA ILE A 187 14.27 -28.27 0.71
C ILE A 187 12.79 -28.41 0.36
N LYS A 188 12.08 -27.28 0.19
CA LYS A 188 10.65 -27.28 -0.06
C LYS A 188 10.28 -27.81 -1.44
N LEU A 189 11.07 -27.48 -2.46
CA LEU A 189 10.88 -28.00 -3.82
C LEU A 189 11.39 -29.45 -3.98
N GLY A 190 12.14 -29.99 -3.01
CA GLY A 190 12.69 -31.35 -3.08
C GLY A 190 13.80 -31.52 -4.12
N VAL A 191 14.51 -30.44 -4.47
CA VAL A 191 15.52 -30.44 -5.55
C VAL A 191 16.91 -30.51 -4.96
N ASP A 192 17.82 -31.34 -5.48
CA ASP A 192 19.24 -31.35 -5.06
C ASP A 192 20.10 -30.43 -5.94
N LYS A 193 19.64 -29.19 -6.11
CA LYS A 193 20.33 -28.15 -6.88
C LYS A 193 20.54 -26.93 -5.99
N HIS A 194 21.75 -26.39 -6.01
CA HIS A 194 22.05 -25.11 -5.38
C HIS A 194 21.76 -23.94 -6.31
N ASN A 195 21.47 -22.78 -5.73
CA ASN A 195 21.16 -21.55 -6.47
C ASN A 195 19.92 -21.72 -7.36
N ILE A 196 18.79 -22.08 -6.74
CA ILE A 196 17.51 -22.25 -7.45
C ILE A 196 17.15 -20.94 -8.16
N THR A 197 17.00 -21.00 -9.49
CA THR A 197 16.68 -19.85 -10.33
C THR A 197 15.18 -19.61 -10.43
N PHE A 198 14.77 -18.44 -10.94
CA PHE A 198 13.34 -18.18 -11.23
C PHE A 198 12.77 -19.20 -12.23
N ARG A 199 13.58 -19.67 -13.19
CA ARG A 199 13.23 -20.74 -14.11
C ARG A 199 13.01 -22.07 -13.39
N ASP A 200 13.94 -22.44 -12.51
CA ASP A 200 13.82 -23.67 -11.73
C ASP A 200 12.57 -23.65 -10.84
N LEU A 201 12.31 -22.51 -10.19
CA LEU A 201 11.13 -22.30 -9.34
C LEU A 201 9.84 -22.57 -10.13
N LYS A 202 9.69 -21.97 -11.32
CA LYS A 202 8.53 -22.19 -12.19
C LYS A 202 8.41 -23.65 -12.65
N ASN A 203 9.53 -24.28 -13.03
CA ASN A 203 9.54 -25.66 -13.52
C ASN A 203 9.10 -26.68 -12.46
N HIS A 204 9.24 -26.36 -11.17
CA HIS A 204 8.83 -27.22 -10.06
C HIS A 204 7.48 -26.79 -9.46
N GLY A 205 6.66 -26.04 -10.22
CA GLY A 205 5.31 -25.64 -9.79
C GLY A 205 5.29 -24.49 -8.78
N GLY A 206 6.39 -23.76 -8.62
CA GLY A 206 6.44 -22.55 -7.80
C GLY A 206 5.59 -21.42 -8.39
N LEU A 207 5.10 -20.54 -7.52
CA LEU A 207 4.25 -19.41 -7.92
C LEU A 207 5.08 -18.33 -8.63
N PRO A 208 4.45 -17.53 -9.52
CA PRO A 208 5.05 -16.32 -10.05
C PRO A 208 5.57 -15.41 -8.94
N LEU A 209 6.88 -15.12 -8.98
CA LEU A 209 7.60 -14.35 -7.97
C LEU A 209 8.18 -13.06 -8.57
N LYS A 210 7.89 -11.93 -7.93
CA LYS A 210 8.41 -10.61 -8.31
C LYS A 210 9.18 -9.99 -7.14
N ILE A 211 10.47 -9.71 -7.34
CA ILE A 211 11.33 -9.10 -6.31
C ILE A 211 11.87 -7.78 -6.80
N ILE A 212 11.73 -6.73 -5.98
CA ILE A 212 12.26 -5.41 -6.28
C ILE A 212 13.58 -5.16 -5.58
N SER A 213 14.53 -4.57 -6.28
CA SER A 213 15.79 -4.07 -5.72
C SER A 213 16.17 -2.72 -6.33
N THR A 214 17.12 -2.04 -5.71
CA THR A 214 17.64 -0.77 -6.21
C THR A 214 19.04 -0.98 -6.78
N ASN A 215 19.20 -0.84 -8.10
CA ASN A 215 20.48 -0.93 -8.78
C ASN A 215 21.21 0.41 -8.69
N ILE A 216 22.27 0.46 -7.89
CA ILE A 216 23.06 1.67 -7.62
C ILE A 216 23.96 1.99 -8.82
N LEU A 217 24.52 0.97 -9.48
CA LEU A 217 25.38 1.20 -10.65
C LEU A 217 24.58 1.65 -11.87
N GLY A 218 23.36 1.12 -12.02
CA GLY A 218 22.46 1.50 -13.09
C GLY A 218 21.53 2.67 -12.75
N GLU A 219 21.62 3.22 -11.54
CA GLU A 219 20.77 4.30 -11.00
C GLU A 219 19.26 4.08 -11.25
N CYS A 220 18.80 2.83 -11.13
CA CYS A 220 17.42 2.47 -11.47
C CYS A 220 16.85 1.38 -10.56
N LEU A 221 15.53 1.24 -10.60
CA LEU A 221 14.84 0.09 -10.02
C LEU A 221 15.10 -1.16 -10.88
N GLU A 222 15.40 -2.28 -10.22
CA GLU A 222 15.49 -3.58 -10.89
C GLU A 222 14.39 -4.52 -10.38
N LEU A 223 13.62 -5.05 -11.32
CA LEU A 223 12.60 -6.07 -11.10
C LEU A 223 13.18 -7.43 -11.50
N PHE A 224 13.38 -8.31 -10.51
CA PHE A 224 13.73 -9.70 -10.70
C PHE A 224 12.45 -10.55 -10.77
N CYS A 225 12.28 -11.26 -11.87
CA CYS A 225 11.17 -12.18 -12.10
C CYS A 225 11.52 -13.20 -13.19
N PHE A 226 10.66 -14.19 -13.39
CA PHE A 226 10.87 -15.21 -14.43
C PHE A 226 10.95 -14.60 -15.83
N GLU A 227 10.12 -13.62 -16.14
CA GLU A 227 9.99 -13.05 -17.49
C GLU A 227 11.23 -12.25 -17.89
N ARG A 228 11.86 -11.55 -16.93
CA ARG A 228 12.99 -10.65 -17.19
C ARG A 228 14.33 -11.26 -16.81
N THR A 229 14.37 -12.11 -15.79
CA THR A 229 15.62 -12.65 -15.23
C THR A 229 15.47 -14.13 -14.87
N PRO A 230 15.13 -15.01 -15.84
CA PRO A 230 14.80 -16.40 -15.57
C PRO A 230 15.95 -17.19 -14.93
N ASP A 231 17.18 -16.89 -15.35
CA ASP A 231 18.38 -17.66 -14.94
C ASP A 231 19.05 -17.09 -13.68
N THR A 232 18.47 -16.06 -13.07
CA THR A 232 18.98 -15.47 -11.82
C THR A 232 18.56 -16.33 -10.62
N PRO A 233 19.47 -16.66 -9.69
CA PRO A 233 19.10 -17.33 -8.45
C PRO A 233 18.15 -16.48 -7.60
N VAL A 234 17.05 -17.07 -7.14
CA VAL A 234 16.05 -16.38 -6.31
C VAL A 234 16.68 -15.86 -5.02
N ALA A 235 17.56 -16.64 -4.40
CA ALA A 235 18.27 -16.24 -3.19
C ALA A 235 19.19 -15.01 -3.39
N ASP A 236 19.77 -14.85 -4.59
CA ASP A 236 20.57 -13.68 -4.94
C ASP A 236 19.69 -12.44 -5.17
N ALA A 237 18.51 -12.61 -5.77
CA ALA A 237 17.53 -11.53 -5.89
C ALA A 237 17.01 -11.06 -4.53
N VAL A 238 16.75 -11.99 -3.59
CA VAL A 238 16.39 -11.66 -2.21
C VAL A 238 17.55 -10.95 -1.51
N ALA A 239 18.78 -11.44 -1.64
CA ALA A 239 19.98 -10.79 -1.07
C ALA A 239 20.14 -9.35 -1.57
N ALA A 240 19.96 -9.12 -2.87
CA ALA A 240 19.95 -7.78 -3.47
C ALA A 240 18.85 -6.88 -2.88
N SER A 241 17.67 -7.44 -2.58
CA SER A 241 16.50 -6.69 -2.09
C SER A 241 16.58 -6.30 -0.61
N ILE A 242 17.40 -6.96 0.21
CA ILE A 242 17.50 -6.73 1.67
C ILE A 242 18.71 -5.90 2.11
N CYS A 243 19.53 -5.43 1.16
CA CYS A 243 20.76 -4.68 1.43
C CYS A 243 20.45 -3.25 1.93
N LEU A 244 20.03 -3.12 3.19
CA LEU A 244 19.82 -1.82 3.82
C LEU A 244 21.12 -1.01 3.84
N PRO A 245 21.12 0.24 3.31
CA PRO A 245 22.31 1.09 3.31
C PRO A 245 22.91 1.23 4.70
N VAL A 246 24.24 1.35 4.77
CA VAL A 246 25.05 1.42 6.00
C VAL A 246 25.10 0.11 6.80
N ILE A 247 23.99 -0.64 6.92
CA ILE A 247 23.94 -1.89 7.68
C ILE A 247 24.60 -3.02 6.89
N PHE A 248 24.23 -3.16 5.62
CA PHE A 248 24.70 -4.25 4.77
C PHE A 248 25.53 -3.72 3.61
N ARG A 249 26.59 -4.47 3.26
CA ARG A 249 27.36 -4.23 2.05
C ARG A 249 26.44 -4.36 0.82
N PRO A 250 26.54 -3.47 -0.20
CA PRO A 250 25.81 -3.64 -1.45
C PRO A 250 26.06 -5.01 -2.06
N TRP A 251 25.00 -5.69 -2.50
CA TRP A 251 25.13 -7.00 -3.15
C TRP A 251 25.60 -6.83 -4.59
N GLU A 252 26.62 -7.57 -4.99
CA GLU A 252 27.11 -7.54 -6.37
C GLU A 252 26.52 -8.73 -7.12
N LEU A 253 25.83 -8.48 -8.23
CA LEU A 253 25.20 -9.53 -9.02
C LEU A 253 25.39 -9.30 -10.51
N LYS A 254 25.76 -10.37 -11.21
CA LYS A 254 25.82 -10.43 -12.67
C LYS A 254 24.73 -11.36 -13.16
N PHE A 255 23.89 -10.89 -14.06
CA PHE A 255 22.75 -11.65 -14.56
C PHE A 255 22.41 -11.25 -15.99
N ARG A 256 21.70 -12.15 -16.68
CA ARG A 256 21.08 -11.86 -17.97
C ARG A 256 19.71 -11.26 -17.73
N ARG A 257 19.46 -10.11 -18.35
CA ARG A 257 18.18 -9.43 -18.32
C ARG A 257 17.57 -9.41 -19.72
N GLY A 258 16.38 -9.98 -19.82
CA GLY A 258 15.51 -9.85 -20.97
C GLY A 258 14.62 -8.63 -20.89
N THR A 259 14.48 -8.00 -22.05
CA THR A 259 13.50 -6.96 -22.37
C THR A 259 12.86 -7.34 -23.70
N GLU A 260 11.75 -6.72 -24.08
CA GLU A 260 11.01 -7.04 -25.31
C GLU A 260 11.89 -7.24 -26.55
N ASN A 261 12.94 -6.41 -26.69
CA ASN A 261 13.78 -6.38 -27.88
C ASN A 261 15.25 -6.73 -27.63
N LEU A 262 15.65 -7.03 -26.38
CA LEU A 262 17.06 -7.22 -26.07
C LEU A 262 17.28 -8.09 -24.82
N ASP A 263 18.15 -9.07 -24.96
CA ASP A 263 18.82 -9.73 -23.86
C ASP A 263 20.21 -9.14 -23.65
N ARG A 264 20.48 -8.65 -22.44
CA ARG A 264 21.81 -8.13 -22.09
C ARG A 264 22.32 -8.66 -20.76
N TYR A 265 23.62 -8.87 -20.69
CA TYR A 265 24.30 -9.10 -19.43
C TYR A 265 24.42 -7.78 -18.66
N VAL A 266 23.94 -7.79 -17.42
CA VAL A 266 23.98 -6.66 -16.50
C VAL A 266 24.85 -7.04 -15.31
N SER A 267 25.77 -6.15 -14.95
CA SER A 267 26.49 -6.22 -13.68
C SER A 267 26.00 -5.05 -12.83
N GLY A 268 25.42 -5.33 -11.67
CA GLY A 268 24.87 -4.32 -10.78
C GLY A 268 25.44 -4.42 -9.38
N ARG A 269 25.39 -3.30 -8.66
CA ARG A 269 25.48 -3.26 -7.18
C ARG A 269 24.13 -2.86 -6.65
N PHE A 270 23.63 -3.62 -5.68
CA PHE A 270 22.25 -3.54 -5.24
C PHE A 270 22.14 -3.10 -3.79
N PHE A 271 21.19 -2.21 -3.56
CA PHE A 271 20.66 -1.87 -2.25
C PHE A 271 19.19 -2.28 -2.14
N ASP A 272 18.69 -2.18 -0.92
CA ASP A 272 17.31 -2.46 -0.55
C ASP A 272 16.30 -1.85 -1.53
N GLY A 273 15.37 -2.67 -2.00
CA GLY A 273 14.35 -2.23 -2.96
C GLY A 273 13.41 -1.16 -2.40
N GLY A 274 13.32 -1.04 -1.07
CA GLY A 274 12.52 -0.04 -0.37
C GLY A 274 12.98 1.39 -0.64
N LEU A 275 14.20 1.59 -1.13
CA LEU A 275 14.67 2.91 -1.58
C LEU A 275 13.84 3.47 -2.74
N MET A 276 13.42 2.60 -3.66
CA MET A 276 12.71 2.98 -4.89
C MET A 276 11.25 2.54 -4.87
N SER A 277 10.95 1.30 -4.46
CA SER A 277 9.58 0.77 -4.45
C SER A 277 9.38 -0.24 -3.33
N ASN A 278 8.74 0.24 -2.27
CA ASN A 278 8.64 -0.50 -1.03
C ASN A 278 7.43 -1.46 -0.96
N LEU A 279 6.32 -1.18 -1.65
CA LEU A 279 5.14 -2.04 -1.70
C LEU A 279 4.85 -2.43 -3.16
N PRO A 280 5.40 -3.54 -3.68
CA PRO A 280 5.38 -3.85 -5.10
C PRO A 280 4.05 -4.50 -5.52
N ALA A 281 2.97 -3.73 -5.54
CA ALA A 281 1.66 -4.22 -5.99
C ALA A 281 1.51 -4.15 -7.52
N TRP A 282 2.14 -3.18 -8.18
CA TRP A 282 2.08 -2.99 -9.64
C TRP A 282 2.58 -4.16 -10.51
N PRO A 283 3.62 -4.98 -10.19
CA PRO A 283 4.29 -5.87 -11.16
C PRO A 283 3.50 -7.05 -11.75
N PHE A 284 2.19 -7.14 -11.53
CA PHE A 284 1.32 -8.22 -11.99
C PHE A 284 0.44 -7.81 -13.18
N ASP A 285 0.90 -6.88 -14.02
CA ASP A 285 0.06 -6.31 -15.09
C ASP A 285 -0.35 -7.36 -16.12
N GLU A 286 0.60 -8.19 -16.58
CA GLU A 286 0.32 -9.28 -17.52
C GLU A 286 -0.53 -10.37 -16.85
N GLU A 287 -0.23 -10.74 -15.61
CA GLU A 287 -0.98 -11.77 -14.88
C GLU A 287 -2.43 -11.34 -14.58
N ARG A 288 -2.70 -10.05 -14.43
CA ARG A 288 -4.07 -9.53 -14.31
C ARG A 288 -4.85 -9.63 -15.60
N LEU A 289 -4.18 -9.54 -16.75
CA LEU A 289 -4.81 -9.75 -18.06
C LEU A 289 -5.12 -11.25 -18.27
N ILE A 290 -4.23 -12.13 -17.82
CA ILE A 290 -4.41 -13.59 -17.89
C ILE A 290 -5.51 -14.06 -16.92
N PHE A 291 -5.55 -13.52 -15.71
CA PHE A 291 -6.51 -13.87 -14.66
C PHE A 291 -7.39 -12.65 -14.30
N PRO A 292 -8.33 -12.26 -15.18
CA PRO A 292 -9.19 -11.12 -14.92
C PRO A 292 -10.03 -11.34 -13.66
N GLY A 293 -10.19 -10.29 -12.86
CA GLY A 293 -10.96 -10.35 -11.61
C GLY A 293 -10.18 -10.78 -10.36
N THR A 294 -8.91 -11.16 -10.50
CA THR A 294 -8.01 -11.50 -9.38
C THR A 294 -7.72 -10.28 -8.50
N THR A 295 -7.94 -10.42 -7.18
CA THR A 295 -7.73 -9.32 -6.22
C THR A 295 -6.27 -9.26 -5.76
N THR A 296 -5.64 -8.08 -5.81
CA THR A 296 -4.31 -7.89 -5.22
C THR A 296 -4.44 -7.52 -3.74
N ILE A 297 -3.91 -8.34 -2.84
CA ILE A 297 -3.80 -8.03 -1.41
C ILE A 297 -2.42 -7.44 -1.16
N ALA A 298 -2.38 -6.15 -0.83
CA ALA A 298 -1.16 -5.41 -0.56
C ALA A 298 -0.98 -5.22 0.95
N LEU A 299 0.04 -5.88 1.49
CA LEU A 299 0.35 -5.96 2.92
C LEU A 299 1.43 -4.94 3.28
N GLY A 300 1.00 -3.81 3.83
CA GLY A 300 1.87 -2.70 4.18
C GLY A 300 2.16 -2.64 5.67
N ILE A 301 3.40 -2.45 6.10
CA ILE A 301 3.77 -2.28 7.51
C ILE A 301 3.63 -0.81 7.88
N SER A 302 2.59 -0.48 8.66
CA SER A 302 2.37 0.89 9.12
C SER A 302 3.16 1.19 10.39
N PRO A 303 3.81 2.37 10.49
CA PRO A 303 4.29 2.86 11.77
C PRO A 303 3.11 3.16 12.69
N GLU A 304 3.27 2.92 13.99
CA GLU A 304 2.27 3.33 14.98
C GLU A 304 2.16 4.86 14.96
N VAL A 305 0.96 5.38 14.69
CA VAL A 305 0.68 6.82 14.73
C VAL A 305 0.72 7.25 16.19
N VAL A 306 1.86 7.79 16.62
CA VAL A 306 2.00 8.31 17.98
C VAL A 306 1.30 9.67 18.03
N SER A 307 0.14 9.73 18.68
CA SER A 307 -0.54 10.97 19.03
C SER A 307 0.24 11.70 20.13
N GLY A 308 1.15 12.60 19.73
CA GLY A 308 1.94 13.43 20.64
C GLY A 308 3.06 14.20 19.92
N PRO A 309 3.73 15.16 20.59
CA PRO A 309 4.83 15.91 19.99
C PRO A 309 5.95 14.97 19.55
N LEU A 310 6.33 15.05 18.27
CA LEU A 310 7.37 14.24 17.65
C LEU A 310 8.69 14.43 18.39
N LYS A 311 9.15 13.41 19.13
CA LYS A 311 10.49 13.41 19.72
C LYS A 311 11.53 13.37 18.58
N PRO A 312 12.58 14.20 18.59
CA PRO A 312 13.62 14.18 17.56
C PRO A 312 14.31 12.80 17.54
N LYS A 313 14.07 12.04 16.48
CA LYS A 313 14.73 10.76 16.18
C LYS A 313 16.09 11.05 15.50
N HIS A 314 17.04 10.13 15.65
CA HIS A 314 18.36 10.27 15.00
C HIS A 314 18.20 10.26 13.47
N TRP A 315 18.89 11.18 12.76
CA TRP A 315 18.75 11.39 11.31
C TRP A 315 18.92 10.10 10.50
N LEU A 316 19.91 9.27 10.82
CA LEU A 316 20.14 7.99 10.14
C LEU A 316 18.97 7.01 10.33
N GLY A 317 18.40 6.95 11.53
CA GLY A 317 17.24 6.12 11.82
C GLY A 317 15.97 6.66 11.16
N SER A 318 15.86 7.99 11.00
CA SER A 318 14.78 8.63 10.27
C SER A 318 14.86 8.35 8.77
N ILE A 319 16.05 8.35 8.16
CA ILE A 319 16.25 7.97 6.76
C ILE A 319 15.88 6.50 6.54
N ILE A 320 16.40 5.57 7.36
CA ILE A 320 16.07 4.15 7.26
C ILE A 320 14.55 3.93 7.43
N ASN A 321 13.93 4.60 8.41
CA ASN A 321 12.48 4.52 8.58
C ASN A 321 11.72 5.14 7.41
N ALA A 322 12.21 6.24 6.80
CA ALA A 322 11.56 6.87 5.65
C ALA A 322 11.63 5.97 4.41
N ILE A 323 12.77 5.31 4.17
CA ILE A 323 12.94 4.30 3.12
C ILE A 323 11.95 3.16 3.33
N VAL A 324 11.90 2.61 4.55
CA VAL A 324 11.01 1.49 4.89
C VAL A 324 9.55 1.90 5.08
N SER A 325 9.24 3.19 5.18
CA SER A 325 7.86 3.70 5.28
C SER A 325 7.42 4.48 4.02
N GLY A 326 8.24 4.46 2.96
CA GLY A 326 8.02 5.26 1.74
C GLY A 326 6.59 5.14 1.21
N THR A 327 6.02 6.27 0.77
CA THR A 327 4.60 6.41 0.46
C THR A 327 4.17 5.44 -0.65
N GLY A 328 3.32 4.46 -0.29
CA GLY A 328 2.80 3.42 -1.19
C GLY A 328 1.89 3.89 -2.31
N GLU A 329 1.69 5.20 -2.49
CA GLU A 329 0.71 5.77 -3.42
C GLU A 329 1.14 5.63 -4.89
N ILE A 330 2.43 5.72 -5.21
CA ILE A 330 2.92 5.50 -6.60
C ILE A 330 2.87 4.00 -6.95
N HIS A 331 3.11 3.12 -5.98
CA HIS A 331 3.26 1.67 -6.21
C HIS A 331 1.96 0.87 -6.31
N THR A 332 0.82 1.57 -6.24
CA THR A 332 -0.52 0.98 -6.22
C THR A 332 -1.45 1.58 -7.27
N ARG A 333 -0.99 2.60 -8.03
CA ARG A 333 -1.69 3.11 -9.21
C ARG A 333 -1.71 2.03 -10.29
N ALA A 334 -2.77 1.99 -11.09
CA ALA A 334 -3.05 0.98 -12.12
C ALA A 334 -3.39 -0.45 -11.64
N VAL A 335 -3.39 -0.72 -10.33
CA VAL A 335 -3.88 -2.02 -9.84
C VAL A 335 -5.41 -2.02 -9.84
N GLY A 336 -6.01 -2.86 -10.68
CA GLY A 336 -7.45 -3.02 -10.86
C GLY A 336 -8.19 -3.18 -9.54
N ARG A 337 -8.16 -4.38 -8.93
CA ARG A 337 -8.73 -4.70 -7.61
C ARG A 337 -7.63 -4.77 -6.56
N ILE A 338 -7.64 -3.90 -5.54
CA ILE A 338 -6.55 -3.85 -4.54
C ILE A 338 -7.02 -3.62 -3.11
N ILE A 339 -6.88 -4.64 -2.26
CA ILE A 339 -7.10 -4.53 -0.82
C ILE A 339 -5.78 -4.15 -0.16
N LYS A 340 -5.69 -2.94 0.40
CA LYS A 340 -4.51 -2.50 1.17
C LYS A 340 -4.73 -2.75 2.66
N ILE A 341 -3.89 -3.57 3.27
CA ILE A 341 -3.98 -3.91 4.69
C ILE A 341 -2.77 -3.31 5.43
N PRO A 342 -2.99 -2.32 6.31
CA PRO A 342 -1.94 -1.76 7.15
C PRO A 342 -1.65 -2.68 8.35
N LEU A 343 -0.60 -3.48 8.27
CA LEU A 343 -0.11 -4.31 9.36
C LEU A 343 0.54 -3.45 10.43
N ARG A 344 -0.08 -3.40 11.61
CA ARG A 344 0.47 -2.69 12.77
C ARG A 344 1.40 -3.63 13.53
N CYS A 345 2.60 -3.15 13.84
CA CYS A 345 3.60 -3.93 14.58
C CYS A 345 4.20 -3.10 15.72
N ARG A 346 4.26 -3.68 16.91
CA ARG A 346 4.89 -3.07 18.10
C ARG A 346 6.41 -3.20 18.13
N LEU A 347 7.00 -4.03 17.26
CA LEU A 347 8.45 -4.20 17.16
C LEU A 347 9.08 -3.00 16.45
N ASN A 348 10.29 -2.63 16.87
CA ASN A 348 11.09 -1.67 16.13
C ASN A 348 11.77 -2.32 14.92
N LEU A 349 12.11 -1.53 13.91
CA LEU A 349 12.70 -2.00 12.64
C LEU A 349 13.98 -2.81 12.81
N LEU A 350 14.80 -2.50 13.84
CA LEU A 350 16.06 -3.17 14.13
C LEU A 350 16.00 -4.07 15.39
N GLU A 351 14.80 -4.43 15.86
CA GLU A 351 14.58 -5.26 17.05
C GLU A 351 14.63 -6.76 16.75
N PHE A 352 15.74 -7.22 16.14
CA PHE A 352 15.96 -8.63 15.81
C PHE A 352 16.25 -9.53 17.02
N ASP A 353 16.36 -8.95 18.21
CA ASP A 353 16.57 -9.59 19.51
C ASP A 353 15.30 -9.70 20.36
N ALA A 354 14.13 -9.45 19.76
CA ALA A 354 12.85 -9.58 20.45
C ALA A 354 12.66 -11.00 21.02
N PRO A 355 12.11 -11.14 22.25
CA PRO A 355 11.81 -12.45 22.82
C PRO A 355 10.75 -13.17 21.98
N ILE A 356 10.89 -14.48 21.80
CA ILE A 356 10.04 -15.29 20.91
C ILE A 356 8.54 -15.18 21.24
N ASN A 357 8.18 -15.06 22.51
CA ASN A 357 6.78 -14.89 22.92
C ASN A 357 6.17 -13.60 22.34
N LYS A 358 6.94 -12.50 22.33
CA LYS A 358 6.51 -11.24 21.73
C LYS A 358 6.32 -11.39 20.22
N ILE A 359 7.15 -12.21 19.57
CA ILE A 359 7.02 -12.52 18.15
C ILE A 359 5.70 -13.28 17.90
N TYR A 360 5.41 -14.33 18.67
CA TYR A 360 4.17 -15.08 18.56
C TYR A 360 2.92 -14.21 18.79
N ASP A 361 2.96 -13.32 19.79
CA ASP A 361 1.86 -12.39 20.05
C ASP A 361 1.60 -11.42 18.89
N GLU A 362 2.66 -10.89 18.27
CA GLU A 362 2.53 -10.00 17.11
C GLU A 362 2.03 -10.75 15.86
N VAL A 363 2.44 -12.01 15.66
CA VAL A 363 1.93 -12.88 14.59
C VAL A 363 0.43 -13.16 14.79
N ARG A 364 0.01 -13.53 16.01
CA ARG A 364 -1.40 -13.78 16.34
C ARG A 364 -2.25 -12.53 16.13
N ARG A 365 -1.76 -11.37 16.59
CA ARG A 365 -2.43 -10.08 16.36
C ARG A 365 -2.60 -9.77 14.88
N SER A 366 -1.55 -9.97 14.08
CA SER A 366 -1.59 -9.75 12.64
C SER A 366 -2.60 -10.69 11.97
N ARG A 367 -2.59 -11.99 12.31
CA ARG A 367 -3.55 -13.00 11.82
C ARG A 367 -4.99 -12.55 12.05
N HIS A 368 -5.35 -12.18 13.28
CA HIS A 368 -6.71 -11.72 13.58
C HIS A 368 -7.09 -10.44 12.83
N GLN A 369 -6.18 -9.46 12.75
CA GLN A 369 -6.44 -8.22 12.03
C GLN A 369 -6.69 -8.48 10.54
N VAL A 370 -5.82 -9.25 9.89
CA VAL A 370 -5.89 -9.55 8.46
C VAL A 370 -7.12 -10.39 8.15
N THR A 371 -7.41 -11.42 8.95
CA THR A 371 -8.59 -12.27 8.77
C THR A 371 -9.89 -11.44 8.81
N HIS A 372 -10.02 -10.57 9.80
CA HIS A 372 -11.21 -9.72 9.95
C HIS A 372 -11.37 -8.75 8.78
N GLN A 373 -10.27 -8.13 8.35
CA GLN A 373 -10.31 -7.17 7.25
C GLN A 373 -10.58 -7.86 5.90
N LEU A 374 -9.95 -8.99 5.62
CA LEU A 374 -10.16 -9.74 4.38
C LEU A 374 -11.59 -10.30 4.29
N ARG A 375 -12.12 -10.88 5.37
CA ARG A 375 -13.51 -11.36 5.37
C ARG A 375 -14.49 -10.23 5.04
N LYS A 376 -14.30 -9.06 5.64
CA LYS A 376 -15.12 -7.88 5.35
C LYS A 376 -15.03 -7.44 3.89
N GLU A 377 -13.83 -7.24 3.38
CA GLU A 377 -13.60 -6.69 2.04
C GLU A 377 -13.92 -7.69 0.91
N LEU A 378 -13.70 -9.00 1.11
CA LEU A 378 -13.92 -10.02 0.07
C LEU A 378 -15.31 -10.64 0.09
N THR A 379 -16.00 -10.68 1.24
CA THR A 379 -17.28 -11.39 1.37
C THR A 379 -18.40 -10.52 1.90
N THR A 380 -18.22 -9.92 3.08
CA THR A 380 -19.32 -9.25 3.79
C THR A 380 -19.77 -7.97 3.09
N TYR A 381 -18.85 -7.09 2.70
CA TYR A 381 -19.20 -5.82 2.08
C TYR A 381 -19.78 -5.98 0.66
N PRO A 382 -19.19 -6.77 -0.25
CA PRO A 382 -19.82 -7.02 -1.55
C PRO A 382 -21.24 -7.57 -1.42
N ALA A 383 -21.44 -8.62 -0.61
CA ALA A 383 -22.77 -9.23 -0.44
C ALA A 383 -23.80 -8.23 0.14
N LEU A 384 -23.43 -7.45 1.15
CA LEU A 384 -24.32 -6.42 1.72
C LEU A 384 -24.69 -5.34 0.71
N ILE A 385 -23.76 -4.92 -0.15
CA ILE A 385 -24.01 -3.89 -1.16
C ILE A 385 -24.82 -4.45 -2.33
N ASP A 386 -24.60 -5.69 -2.73
CA ASP A 386 -25.38 -6.38 -3.74
C ASP A 386 -26.83 -6.59 -3.27
N ASP A 387 -27.03 -7.11 -2.05
CA ASP A 387 -28.35 -7.26 -1.43
C ASP A 387 -29.07 -5.91 -1.34
N ALA A 388 -28.35 -4.86 -0.95
CA ALA A 388 -28.90 -3.51 -0.89
C ALA A 388 -29.33 -2.99 -2.27
N THR A 389 -28.52 -3.24 -3.30
CA THR A 389 -28.82 -2.80 -4.67
C THR A 389 -30.04 -3.54 -5.23
N GLN A 390 -30.22 -4.84 -4.90
CA GLN A 390 -31.42 -5.60 -5.26
C GLN A 390 -32.68 -5.07 -4.57
N VAL A 391 -32.60 -4.73 -3.27
CA VAL A 391 -33.72 -4.11 -2.55
C VAL A 391 -34.07 -2.74 -3.11
N LEU A 392 -33.06 -1.93 -3.44
CA LEU A 392 -33.25 -0.64 -4.10
C LEU A 392 -33.92 -0.81 -5.47
N HIS A 393 -33.49 -1.79 -6.27
CA HIS A 393 -34.10 -2.09 -7.57
C HIS A 393 -35.57 -2.46 -7.46
N ALA A 394 -35.93 -3.34 -6.52
CA ALA A 394 -37.31 -3.70 -6.26
C ALA A 394 -38.14 -2.49 -5.78
N GLY A 395 -37.59 -1.66 -4.89
CA GLY A 395 -38.24 -0.45 -4.40
C GLY A 395 -38.45 0.59 -5.50
N VAL A 396 -37.44 0.84 -6.33
CA VAL A 396 -37.51 1.73 -7.49
C VAL A 396 -38.57 1.24 -8.48
N THR A 397 -38.56 -0.05 -8.82
CA THR A 397 -39.54 -0.64 -9.74
C THR A 397 -40.97 -0.50 -9.20
N ALA A 398 -41.17 -0.72 -7.89
CA ALA A 398 -42.47 -0.54 -7.26
C ALA A 398 -42.92 0.92 -7.26
N GLN A 399 -42.03 1.88 -7.04
CA GLN A 399 -42.35 3.31 -7.12
C GLN A 399 -42.70 3.74 -8.55
N LEU A 400 -41.93 3.29 -9.54
CA LEU A 400 -42.20 3.59 -10.95
C LEU A 400 -43.57 3.08 -11.39
N ALA A 401 -44.00 1.91 -10.90
CA ALA A 401 -45.31 1.34 -11.22
C ALA A 401 -46.50 2.23 -10.79
N VAL A 402 -46.32 3.05 -9.74
CA VAL A 402 -47.36 4.01 -9.28
C VAL A 402 -47.61 5.13 -10.30
N TYR A 403 -46.61 5.42 -11.15
CA TYR A 403 -46.68 6.48 -12.16
C TYR A 403 -47.03 5.96 -13.57
N GLN A 404 -47.39 4.67 -13.70
CA GLN A 404 -47.93 4.13 -14.94
C GLN A 404 -49.26 4.85 -15.29
N GLY A 405 -49.36 5.31 -16.53
CA GLY A 405 -50.48 6.13 -17.03
C GLY A 405 -50.39 7.63 -16.68
N ARG A 406 -49.34 8.04 -15.96
CA ARG A 406 -49.05 9.46 -15.64
C ARG A 406 -47.77 9.96 -16.33
N TRP A 407 -46.74 9.11 -16.32
CA TRP A 407 -45.46 9.39 -16.97
C TRP A 407 -45.26 8.52 -18.23
N PHE A 408 -45.64 7.24 -18.18
CA PHE A 408 -45.50 6.31 -19.30
C PHE A 408 -46.73 5.38 -19.39
N SER A 409 -47.09 4.96 -20.60
CA SER A 409 -48.30 4.17 -20.85
C SER A 409 -48.06 2.65 -20.94
N GLU A 410 -46.87 2.24 -21.42
CA GLU A 410 -46.51 0.83 -21.61
C GLU A 410 -46.32 0.09 -20.27
N PRO A 411 -46.60 -1.23 -20.21
CA PRO A 411 -46.37 -2.01 -19.00
C PRO A 411 -44.87 -2.17 -18.70
N LEU A 412 -44.49 -1.98 -17.43
CA LEU A 412 -43.09 -2.11 -17.01
C LEU A 412 -42.46 -3.49 -17.26
N THR A 413 -43.27 -4.54 -17.43
CA THR A 413 -42.80 -5.91 -17.71
C THR A 413 -42.08 -6.04 -19.05
N ASP A 414 -42.37 -5.13 -19.99
CA ASP A 414 -41.82 -5.16 -21.34
C ASP A 414 -40.52 -4.33 -21.43
N HIS A 415 -40.09 -3.77 -20.30
CA HIS A 415 -38.96 -2.87 -20.18
C HIS A 415 -37.97 -3.32 -19.13
N THR A 416 -36.72 -2.88 -19.31
CA THR A 416 -35.65 -3.11 -18.34
C THR A 416 -35.45 -1.84 -17.52
N ILE A 417 -35.52 -1.98 -16.20
CA ILE A 417 -35.10 -0.96 -15.24
C ILE A 417 -33.79 -1.41 -14.60
N ARG A 418 -32.82 -0.51 -14.54
CA ARG A 418 -31.50 -0.78 -13.95
C ARG A 418 -31.24 0.19 -12.81
N VAL A 419 -30.64 -0.31 -11.73
CA VAL A 419 -30.22 0.50 -10.58
C VAL A 419 -28.77 0.15 -10.26
N ALA A 420 -27.91 1.16 -10.17
CA ALA A 420 -26.52 1.00 -9.80
C ALA A 420 -26.13 1.96 -8.68
N ILE A 421 -25.26 1.49 -7.79
CA ILE A 421 -24.61 2.33 -6.79
C ILE A 421 -23.22 2.64 -7.31
N ALA A 422 -22.90 3.91 -7.51
CA ALA A 422 -21.57 4.38 -7.91
C ALA A 422 -20.85 5.04 -6.73
N ALA A 423 -19.58 4.71 -6.49
CA ALA A 423 -18.79 5.31 -5.43
C ALA A 423 -17.35 5.60 -5.88
N GLN A 424 -16.73 6.61 -5.24
CA GLN A 424 -15.34 6.95 -5.49
C GLN A 424 -14.42 5.94 -4.80
N ARG A 425 -13.57 5.28 -5.60
CA ARG A 425 -12.59 4.30 -5.14
C ARG A 425 -11.45 4.96 -4.37
N SER A 426 -10.82 4.22 -3.47
CA SER A 426 -9.66 4.75 -2.73
C SER A 426 -8.50 5.09 -3.67
N GLY A 427 -8.07 6.35 -3.67
CA GLY A 427 -7.01 6.85 -4.55
C GLY A 427 -7.51 7.43 -5.88
N ALA A 428 -8.79 7.26 -6.22
CA ALA A 428 -9.42 8.00 -7.30
C ALA A 428 -9.72 9.43 -6.82
N MET A 429 -9.41 10.42 -7.66
CA MET A 429 -9.60 11.84 -7.33
C MET A 429 -10.82 12.43 -8.03
N ASN A 430 -11.01 12.07 -9.31
CA ASN A 430 -11.97 12.72 -10.22
C ASN A 430 -12.91 11.72 -10.91
N SER A 431 -13.09 10.51 -10.37
CA SER A 431 -13.95 9.48 -10.97
C SER A 431 -14.79 8.71 -9.94
N LEU A 432 -15.88 8.13 -10.44
CA LEU A 432 -16.83 7.24 -9.79
C LEU A 432 -16.86 5.91 -10.55
N SER A 433 -16.84 4.78 -9.86
CA SER A 433 -17.02 3.46 -10.46
C SER A 433 -18.29 2.81 -9.92
N LEU A 434 -18.99 2.06 -10.76
CA LEU A 434 -20.13 1.25 -10.31
C LEU A 434 -19.65 0.21 -9.29
N VAL A 435 -20.23 0.25 -8.09
CA VAL A 435 -19.95 -0.66 -6.98
C VAL A 435 -20.75 -1.94 -7.11
N SER A 436 -22.03 -1.78 -7.42
CA SER A 436 -23.00 -2.85 -7.62
C SER A 436 -24.09 -2.36 -8.56
N GLY A 437 -24.72 -3.29 -9.26
CA GLY A 437 -25.81 -3.03 -10.19
C GLY A 437 -26.84 -4.15 -10.16
N ALA A 438 -28.11 -3.79 -10.20
CA ALA A 438 -29.25 -4.68 -10.35
C ALA A 438 -30.02 -4.32 -11.63
N GLY A 439 -30.52 -5.32 -12.34
CA GLY A 439 -31.09 -5.17 -13.70
C GLY A 439 -30.04 -5.10 -14.82
N PHE A 440 -28.75 -5.20 -14.49
CA PHE A 440 -27.67 -5.30 -15.49
C PHE A 440 -27.47 -6.76 -15.93
N SER A 441 -27.23 -6.97 -17.22
CA SER A 441 -26.73 -8.24 -17.76
C SER A 441 -25.24 -8.13 -18.09
N ASP A 442 -24.55 -9.28 -18.19
CA ASP A 442 -23.13 -9.31 -18.57
C ASP A 442 -22.87 -8.79 -19.99
N GLN A 443 -23.92 -8.74 -20.82
CA GLN A 443 -23.86 -8.22 -22.19
C GLN A 443 -23.96 -6.69 -22.26
N HIS A 444 -24.35 -6.03 -21.16
CA HIS A 444 -24.44 -4.58 -21.14
C HIS A 444 -23.03 -3.96 -21.11
N PRO A 445 -22.68 -3.11 -22.09
CA PRO A 445 -21.33 -2.54 -22.22
C PRO A 445 -20.97 -1.59 -21.06
N ASP A 446 -21.97 -1.08 -20.34
CA ASP A 446 -21.85 -0.11 -19.25
C ASP A 446 -21.91 -0.72 -17.84
N ASN A 447 -22.02 -2.05 -17.70
CA ASN A 447 -22.22 -2.72 -16.39
C ASN A 447 -21.08 -2.50 -15.37
N ARG A 448 -19.90 -2.06 -15.81
CA ARG A 448 -18.73 -1.77 -14.97
C ARG A 448 -18.08 -0.43 -15.33
N ILE A 449 -18.89 0.50 -15.81
CA ILE A 449 -18.37 1.77 -16.29
C ILE A 449 -17.79 2.61 -15.14
N THR A 450 -16.76 3.39 -15.48
CA THR A 450 -16.21 4.41 -14.60
C THR A 450 -16.52 5.77 -15.21
N LEU A 451 -17.21 6.61 -14.45
CA LEU A 451 -17.67 7.93 -14.87
C LEU A 451 -16.78 9.01 -14.25
N PRO A 452 -16.48 10.09 -14.99
CA PRO A 452 -15.76 11.25 -14.45
C PRO A 452 -16.70 12.04 -13.53
N LEU A 453 -16.17 12.71 -12.51
CA LEU A 453 -16.97 13.63 -11.69
C LEU A 453 -17.29 14.94 -12.42
N SER A 454 -16.50 15.30 -13.43
CA SER A 454 -16.72 16.47 -14.27
C SER A 454 -17.33 16.04 -15.60
N GLY A 455 -18.44 16.66 -16.02
CA GLY A 455 -19.07 16.40 -17.33
C GLY A 455 -19.82 15.07 -17.43
N SER A 456 -20.27 14.50 -16.30
CA SER A 456 -21.19 13.36 -16.29
C SER A 456 -22.42 13.66 -15.45
N ALA A 457 -23.54 12.99 -15.75
CA ALA A 457 -24.77 13.05 -14.96
C ALA A 457 -24.53 12.71 -13.48
N ALA A 458 -23.72 11.68 -13.20
CA ALA A 458 -23.38 11.32 -11.83
C ALA A 458 -22.58 12.43 -11.11
N GLY A 459 -21.69 13.12 -11.85
CA GLY A 459 -20.96 14.28 -11.37
C GLY A 459 -21.87 15.46 -11.01
N ILE A 460 -22.82 15.77 -11.89
CA ILE A 460 -23.85 16.81 -11.67
C ILE A 460 -24.70 16.44 -10.45
N ALA A 461 -25.21 15.21 -10.38
CA ALA A 461 -25.98 14.73 -9.22
C ALA A 461 -25.21 14.89 -7.90
N TRP A 462 -23.91 14.59 -7.90
CA TRP A 462 -23.07 14.78 -6.71
C TRP A 462 -23.00 16.26 -6.28
N ALA A 463 -22.77 17.16 -7.23
CA ALA A 463 -22.64 18.59 -6.96
C ALA A 463 -23.99 19.24 -6.57
N GLU A 464 -25.03 18.99 -7.36
CA GLU A 464 -26.30 19.71 -7.33
C GLU A 464 -27.38 18.99 -6.49
N GLY A 465 -27.27 17.67 -6.32
CA GLY A 465 -28.16 16.86 -5.49
C GLY A 465 -28.76 15.67 -6.25
N ALA A 466 -29.46 15.98 -7.33
CA ALA A 466 -30.07 14.99 -8.20
C ALA A 466 -30.21 15.56 -9.63
N VAL A 467 -30.32 14.68 -10.61
CA VAL A 467 -30.56 15.01 -12.02
C VAL A 467 -31.37 13.90 -12.66
N ALA A 468 -32.32 14.24 -13.52
CA ALA A 468 -33.10 13.30 -14.30
C ALA A 468 -33.34 13.86 -15.69
N ALA A 469 -33.32 13.01 -16.71
CA ALA A 469 -33.67 13.43 -18.07
C ALA A 469 -34.01 12.28 -19.00
N ALA A 470 -34.63 12.68 -20.12
CA ALA A 470 -34.85 11.86 -21.30
C ALA A 470 -33.67 11.88 -22.26
N LEU A 471 -33.54 10.81 -23.04
CA LEU A 471 -32.59 10.69 -24.14
C LEU A 471 -33.30 10.80 -25.50
N PRO A 472 -32.68 11.45 -26.51
CA PRO A 472 -31.35 12.07 -26.45
C PRO A 472 -31.34 13.38 -25.65
N TRP A 473 -30.27 13.59 -24.86
CA TRP A 473 -30.07 14.81 -24.06
C TRP A 473 -29.63 15.96 -24.99
N ASP A 474 -30.39 17.06 -25.02
CA ASP A 474 -30.32 18.08 -26.09
C ASP A 474 -29.29 19.22 -25.86
N ASP A 475 -28.48 19.14 -24.80
CA ASP A 475 -27.42 20.13 -24.55
C ASP A 475 -26.10 19.79 -25.27
N ASP A 476 -25.37 20.83 -25.71
CA ASP A 476 -23.97 20.82 -26.20
C ASP A 476 -22.94 20.17 -25.25
N MET A 477 -23.39 19.58 -24.14
CA MET A 477 -22.57 18.84 -23.19
C MET A 477 -22.36 17.41 -23.68
N ALA A 478 -21.17 17.11 -24.20
CA ALA A 478 -20.74 15.74 -24.47
C ALA A 478 -20.69 14.95 -23.14
N LEU A 479 -21.79 14.30 -22.78
CA LEU A 479 -21.85 13.42 -21.61
C LEU A 479 -20.85 12.29 -21.83
N HIS A 480 -19.85 12.20 -20.96
CA HIS A 480 -18.88 11.13 -21.07
C HIS A 480 -19.60 9.80 -20.93
N ALA A 481 -19.39 8.92 -21.92
CA ALA A 481 -19.93 7.57 -22.02
C ALA A 481 -21.32 7.38 -22.64
N LEU A 482 -21.95 8.39 -23.24
CA LEU A 482 -23.14 8.18 -24.08
C LEU A 482 -22.91 7.07 -25.13
N ASP A 483 -21.77 7.10 -25.83
CA ASP A 483 -21.39 6.09 -26.84
C ASP A 483 -21.15 4.68 -26.27
N ARG A 484 -21.05 4.56 -24.93
CA ARG A 484 -20.84 3.28 -24.22
C ARG A 484 -22.07 2.86 -23.43
N MET A 485 -23.10 3.70 -23.36
CA MET A 485 -24.36 3.36 -22.74
C MET A 485 -25.05 2.28 -23.57
N TRP A 486 -25.84 1.46 -22.89
CA TRP A 486 -26.65 0.47 -23.57
C TRP A 486 -27.71 1.17 -24.45
N GLU A 487 -27.67 0.94 -25.76
CA GLU A 487 -28.48 1.64 -26.78
C GLU A 487 -29.99 1.74 -26.48
N PRO A 488 -30.65 0.75 -25.84
CA PRO A 488 -32.08 0.83 -25.53
C PRO A 488 -32.47 1.80 -24.43
N VAL A 489 -31.52 2.38 -23.68
CA VAL A 489 -31.83 3.31 -22.58
C VAL A 489 -32.51 4.56 -23.12
N LYS A 490 -33.66 4.92 -22.53
CA LYS A 490 -34.46 6.09 -22.91
C LYS A 490 -34.37 7.22 -21.92
N TRP A 491 -33.98 6.92 -20.68
CA TRP A 491 -33.89 7.91 -19.62
C TRP A 491 -32.95 7.48 -18.51
N PHE A 492 -32.55 8.45 -17.70
CA PHE A 492 -31.82 8.18 -16.48
C PHE A 492 -32.17 9.17 -15.37
N MET A 493 -31.91 8.73 -14.15
CA MET A 493 -32.00 9.49 -12.91
C MET A 493 -30.73 9.22 -12.10
N CYS A 494 -30.07 10.27 -11.63
CA CYS A 494 -28.93 10.16 -10.72
C CYS A 494 -29.19 11.02 -9.49
N PHE A 495 -28.90 10.50 -8.29
CA PHE A 495 -28.96 11.31 -7.06
C PHE A 495 -27.83 10.95 -6.10
N ARG A 496 -27.38 11.94 -5.34
CA ARG A 496 -26.26 11.77 -4.42
C ARG A 496 -26.70 11.10 -3.12
N LEU A 497 -25.80 10.28 -2.56
CA LEU A 497 -25.91 9.78 -1.20
C LEU A 497 -24.96 10.57 -0.29
N THR A 498 -25.50 11.37 0.62
CA THR A 498 -24.71 12.05 1.65
C THR A 498 -24.63 11.20 2.94
N PRO A 499 -23.41 10.84 3.42
CA PRO A 499 -23.25 10.14 4.69
C PRO A 499 -23.78 10.99 5.85
N ARG A 500 -24.43 10.35 6.83
CA ARG A 500 -25.13 10.90 8.03
C ARG A 500 -25.02 12.41 8.31
N THR A 501 -26.18 13.02 8.57
CA THR A 501 -26.37 14.39 9.06
C THR A 501 -25.78 14.61 10.45
N GLY A 502 -24.49 14.95 10.49
CA GLY A 502 -23.79 15.60 11.62
C GLY A 502 -23.01 16.85 11.18
N ILE A 503 -23.03 17.17 9.89
CA ILE A 503 -22.60 18.46 9.34
C ILE A 503 -23.91 19.22 9.05
N PRO A 504 -24.12 20.40 9.66
CA PRO A 504 -25.41 21.06 9.62
C PRO A 504 -25.80 21.37 8.17
N ILE A 505 -26.99 20.88 7.79
CA ILE A 505 -27.75 21.41 6.66
C ILE A 505 -28.03 22.86 7.02
N ALA A 506 -27.23 23.78 6.49
CA ALA A 506 -27.57 25.18 6.57
C ALA A 506 -28.88 25.36 5.81
N LYS A 507 -29.92 25.79 6.54
CA LYS A 507 -31.13 26.41 5.99
C LYS A 507 -30.74 27.32 4.83
N VAL A 508 -31.41 27.16 3.70
CA VAL A 508 -31.45 28.21 2.69
C VAL A 508 -32.17 29.42 3.31
N LEU A 509 -31.40 30.42 3.69
CA LEU A 509 -31.81 31.83 3.68
C LEU A 509 -30.58 32.62 3.21
N THR A 510 -30.72 33.33 2.10
CA THR A 510 -29.79 34.36 1.64
C THR A 510 -29.64 35.47 2.68
N PRO A 511 -28.59 36.34 2.64
CA PRO A 511 -27.38 36.31 1.81
C PRO A 511 -26.11 35.98 2.64
N ARG A 512 -25.06 35.54 1.95
CA ARG A 512 -23.74 35.12 2.47
C ARG A 512 -23.30 35.82 3.79
N PRO A 513 -23.07 35.08 4.88
CA PRO A 513 -22.26 35.58 5.98
C PRO A 513 -20.77 35.43 5.63
N LYS A 514 -20.02 36.52 5.80
CA LYS A 514 -18.55 36.48 5.87
C LYS A 514 -18.14 35.51 6.97
N ALA A 515 -17.16 34.65 6.70
CA ALA A 515 -16.59 33.78 7.72
C ALA A 515 -15.93 34.61 8.83
N PRO A 516 -16.26 34.33 10.10
CA PRO A 516 -15.19 34.14 11.07
C PRO A 516 -15.45 32.95 12.00
N PHE A 517 -14.39 32.50 12.66
CA PHE A 517 -14.30 31.35 13.58
C PHE A 517 -14.09 29.95 12.98
N LEU A 518 -12.98 29.80 12.24
CA LEU A 518 -12.19 28.55 12.27
C LEU A 518 -11.05 28.73 13.27
N GLY A 519 -11.39 28.63 14.55
CA GLY A 519 -10.46 28.59 15.67
C GLY A 519 -10.43 27.20 16.28
N LYS A 520 -9.38 26.44 15.96
CA LYS A 520 -8.85 25.30 16.74
C LYS A 520 -9.76 24.08 16.95
N VAL A 521 -9.88 23.24 15.92
CA VAL A 521 -9.82 21.77 16.07
C VAL A 521 -9.03 21.22 14.88
N HIS A 522 -7.73 20.96 15.04
CA HIS A 522 -6.95 20.19 14.06
C HIS A 522 -7.23 18.70 14.28
N GLY A 523 -8.34 18.24 13.71
CA GLY A 523 -8.47 16.89 13.20
C GLY A 523 -8.73 17.05 11.70
N GLU A 524 -7.92 16.44 10.85
CA GLU A 524 -8.20 16.37 9.42
C GLU A 524 -9.61 15.80 9.25
N MET A 525 -10.59 16.63 8.87
CA MET A 525 -11.90 16.10 8.49
C MET A 525 -11.66 15.21 7.27
N ALA A 526 -11.95 13.91 7.41
CA ALA A 526 -11.86 12.97 6.30
C ALA A 526 -12.67 13.50 5.12
N LYS A 527 -12.04 13.67 3.97
CA LYS A 527 -12.71 14.08 2.72
C LYS A 527 -13.85 13.09 2.45
N ILE A 528 -15.09 13.57 2.43
CA ILE A 528 -16.26 12.78 2.04
C ILE A 528 -16.09 12.39 0.58
N ARG A 529 -16.15 11.09 0.30
CA ARG A 529 -16.05 10.54 -1.04
C ARG A 529 -17.40 10.62 -1.75
N PRO A 530 -17.43 10.97 -3.05
CA PRO A 530 -18.64 10.95 -3.84
C PRO A 530 -19.29 9.56 -3.88
N ILE A 531 -20.61 9.53 -3.63
CA ILE A 531 -21.48 8.36 -3.80
C ILE A 531 -22.75 8.83 -4.51
N VAL A 532 -23.15 8.12 -5.57
CA VAL A 532 -24.29 8.44 -6.42
C VAL A 532 -25.04 7.16 -6.73
N ILE A 533 -26.36 7.21 -6.66
CA ILE A 533 -27.23 6.15 -7.17
C ILE A 533 -27.66 6.55 -8.57
N ILE A 534 -27.54 5.63 -9.51
CA ILE A 534 -27.86 5.79 -10.92
C ILE A 534 -29.00 4.82 -11.23
N ILE A 535 -30.06 5.33 -11.82
CA ILE A 535 -31.23 4.57 -12.26
C ILE A 535 -31.42 4.89 -13.72
N ASP A 536 -31.68 3.88 -14.55
CA ASP A 536 -32.00 4.08 -15.94
C ASP A 536 -33.03 3.05 -16.41
N GLY A 537 -33.70 3.36 -17.51
CA GLY A 537 -34.78 2.52 -18.02
C GLY A 537 -34.95 2.61 -19.53
N THR A 538 -35.54 1.55 -20.09
CA THR A 538 -35.84 1.46 -21.53
C THR A 538 -37.24 1.91 -21.89
N MET A 539 -38.11 2.19 -20.90
CA MET A 539 -39.47 2.67 -21.18
C MET A 539 -39.42 4.10 -21.73
N PRO A 540 -40.11 4.42 -22.83
CA PRO A 540 -40.14 5.78 -23.37
C PRO A 540 -41.01 6.70 -22.51
N PHE A 541 -40.72 8.00 -22.57
CA PHE A 541 -41.66 9.02 -22.06
C PHE A 541 -42.85 9.11 -22.99
N ASP A 542 -44.04 9.28 -22.41
CA ASP A 542 -45.25 9.58 -23.16
C ASP A 542 -45.53 11.09 -23.07
N ASP A 543 -45.09 11.83 -24.09
CA ASP A 543 -45.27 13.28 -24.18
C ASP A 543 -46.74 13.72 -24.26
N CYS A 544 -47.67 12.78 -24.46
CA CYS A 544 -49.11 13.06 -24.49
C CYS A 544 -49.74 13.16 -23.09
N LEU A 545 -49.01 12.78 -22.03
CA LEU A 545 -49.51 12.81 -20.65
C LEU A 545 -49.24 14.17 -19.99
N GLU A 546 -50.29 14.78 -19.43
CA GLU A 546 -50.18 16.06 -18.72
C GLU A 546 -49.31 15.90 -17.45
N HIS A 547 -48.38 16.83 -17.24
CA HIS A 547 -47.54 16.93 -16.02
C HIS A 547 -46.51 15.81 -15.85
N ALA A 548 -46.23 15.02 -16.91
CA ALA A 548 -45.23 13.96 -16.88
C ALA A 548 -43.86 14.41 -16.30
N TYR A 549 -43.40 15.63 -16.64
CA TYR A 549 -42.16 16.21 -16.10
C TYR A 549 -42.18 16.42 -14.57
N GLU A 550 -43.28 16.95 -14.03
CA GLU A 550 -43.43 17.16 -12.58
C GLU A 550 -43.50 15.82 -11.84
N ASP A 551 -44.16 14.83 -12.45
CA ASP A 551 -44.31 13.49 -11.92
C ASP A 551 -42.97 12.73 -11.84
N ILE A 552 -42.07 12.94 -12.81
CA ILE A 552 -40.70 12.41 -12.80
C ILE A 552 -39.92 12.98 -11.61
N LEU A 553 -40.03 14.28 -11.35
CA LEU A 553 -39.34 14.93 -10.24
C LEU A 553 -39.88 14.44 -8.89
N GLU A 554 -41.21 14.31 -8.75
CA GLU A 554 -41.83 13.75 -7.54
C GLU A 554 -41.39 12.30 -7.31
N CYS A 555 -41.37 11.48 -8.37
CA CYS A 555 -40.91 10.10 -8.32
C CYS A 555 -39.44 10.02 -7.85
N LEU A 556 -38.58 10.87 -8.43
CA LEU A 556 -37.16 10.96 -8.06
C LEU A 556 -36.98 11.32 -6.59
N GLU A 557 -37.72 12.32 -6.08
CA GLU A 557 -37.66 12.75 -4.69
C GLU A 557 -38.04 11.60 -3.74
N ARG A 558 -39.14 10.91 -4.01
CA ARG A 558 -39.61 9.76 -3.21
C ARG A 558 -38.63 8.59 -3.22
N ILE A 559 -38.07 8.27 -4.40
CA ILE A 559 -37.04 7.24 -4.54
C ILE A 559 -35.79 7.63 -3.74
N GLN A 560 -35.36 8.87 -3.87
CA GLN A 560 -34.18 9.38 -3.17
C GLN A 560 -34.36 9.30 -1.66
N GLU A 561 -35.48 9.78 -1.11
CA GLU A 561 -35.76 9.71 0.33
C GLU A 561 -35.74 8.27 0.85
N SER A 562 -36.46 7.38 0.16
CA SER A 562 -36.56 5.96 0.52
C SER A 562 -35.19 5.26 0.47
N ALA A 563 -34.42 5.50 -0.59
CA ALA A 563 -33.10 4.91 -0.77
C ALA A 563 -32.08 5.40 0.25
N VAL A 564 -32.06 6.72 0.51
CA VAL A 564 -31.16 7.33 1.49
C VAL A 564 -31.49 6.84 2.89
N GLU A 565 -32.77 6.73 3.25
CA GLU A 565 -33.19 6.20 4.53
C GLU A 565 -32.77 4.74 4.70
N TYR A 566 -33.07 3.88 3.71
CA TYR A 566 -32.70 2.47 3.73
C TYR A 566 -31.19 2.25 3.92
N LEU A 567 -30.36 2.96 3.13
CA LEU A 567 -28.90 2.82 3.20
C LEU A 567 -28.35 3.31 4.54
N ARG A 568 -28.94 4.37 5.14
CA ARG A 568 -28.53 4.90 6.44
C ARG A 568 -28.92 4.01 7.61
N GLN A 569 -30.10 3.40 7.58
CA GLN A 569 -30.55 2.48 8.62
C GLN A 569 -29.65 1.23 8.69
N ARG A 570 -29.00 0.87 7.57
CA ARG A 570 -28.11 -0.29 7.44
C ARG A 570 -26.61 0.04 7.52
N ASP A 571 -26.24 1.30 7.81
CA ASP A 571 -24.85 1.79 7.81
C ASP A 571 -24.07 1.55 6.50
N LEU A 572 -24.78 1.42 5.37
CA LEU A 572 -24.18 1.13 4.07
C LEU A 572 -23.48 2.37 3.50
N ASP A 573 -23.92 3.56 3.86
CA ASP A 573 -23.25 4.82 3.54
C ASP A 573 -21.81 4.85 4.10
N PHE A 574 -21.59 4.32 5.31
CA PHE A 574 -20.24 4.20 5.88
C PHE A 574 -19.38 3.19 5.12
N ILE A 575 -19.95 2.05 4.73
CA ILE A 575 -19.22 1.03 3.94
C ILE A 575 -18.80 1.61 2.59
N LEU A 576 -19.68 2.35 1.92
CA LEU A 576 -19.42 3.00 0.62
C LEU A 576 -18.43 4.17 0.72
N GLN A 577 -18.27 4.79 1.89
CA GLN A 577 -17.18 5.75 2.17
C GLN A 577 -15.81 5.05 2.39
N GLY A 578 -15.82 3.73 2.51
CA GLY A 578 -14.65 2.89 2.71
C GLY A 578 -13.73 2.80 1.49
N SER A 579 -12.85 1.80 1.46
CA SER A 579 -11.85 1.66 0.40
C SER A 579 -12.47 1.30 -0.96
N ASN A 580 -13.61 0.60 -0.94
CA ASN A 580 -14.28 -0.03 -2.09
C ASN A 580 -13.29 -0.84 -2.94
N SER A 581 -12.44 -1.60 -2.23
CA SER A 581 -11.29 -2.29 -2.83
C SER A 581 -11.63 -3.58 -3.58
N TRP A 582 -12.86 -4.08 -3.40
CA TRP A 582 -13.43 -5.24 -4.09
C TRP A 582 -13.88 -4.97 -5.53
N LEU A 583 -13.96 -3.69 -5.93
CA LEU A 583 -14.20 -3.24 -7.31
C LEU A 583 -12.94 -3.36 -8.16
#